data_AF-A0A3A4PZ93-F1
#
_entry.id   AF-A0A3A4PZ93-F1
#
_cell.length_a   1.000
_cell.length_b   1.000
_cell.length_c   1.000
_cell.angle_alpha   90.00
_cell.angle_beta   90.00
_cell.angle_gamma   90.00
#
_symmetry.space_group_name_H-M   'P 1'
#
loop_
_entity.id
_entity.type
_entity.pdbx_description
1 polymer ?
#
loop_
_entity_poly.entity_id
_entity_poly.type
_entity_poly.pdbx_seq_one_letter_code
_entity_poly.pdbx_strand_id
1 'polypeptide(L)'
;MARPPEHQASSAAAADAPSDRALASAHLAGDATALRELMSRYDALVRYAIHRCSATAAGRDPQWTDAVASSVWTGFIESLARSSDNPPDSLRAYLLQIARNQAISAARASERRGRLTENCGLSVDDESPDPAAIVSEFEQIVAIRQCIGVLSPDDQRICDRLELIVDRRWTEAAAALGMAESTLRSRWGRILETLRACMRSKTGDDFAPGRAAGDS
;
A
#
# COMPACT_ATOMS: atom_id res chain seq x y z
N MET A 1 42.91 20.22 -26.07
CA MET A 1 42.11 19.11 -25.52
C MET A 1 41.47 19.59 -24.22
N ALA A 2 40.21 20.02 -24.27
CA ALA A 2 39.41 20.34 -23.10
C ALA A 2 37.99 19.83 -23.36
N ARG A 3 37.58 18.80 -22.63
CA ARG A 3 36.25 18.19 -22.69
C ARG A 3 35.40 18.83 -21.58
N PRO A 4 34.19 19.36 -21.86
CA PRO A 4 33.34 19.94 -20.84
C PRO A 4 32.66 18.86 -19.97
N PRO A 5 32.26 19.19 -18.73
CA PRO A 5 31.50 18.29 -17.88
C PRO A 5 30.01 18.38 -18.21
N GLU A 6 29.47 17.33 -18.81
CA GLU A 6 28.03 17.06 -18.87
C GLU A 6 27.67 16.17 -17.68
N HIS A 7 27.01 16.71 -16.64
CA HIS A 7 26.16 15.96 -15.70
C HIS A 7 25.42 16.90 -14.71
N GLN A 8 24.72 17.92 -15.21
CA GLN A 8 23.81 18.74 -14.38
C GLN A 8 22.39 18.90 -14.95
N ALA A 9 21.92 17.98 -15.79
CA ALA A 9 20.56 18.06 -16.36
C ALA A 9 19.52 17.16 -15.66
N SER A 10 19.90 16.27 -14.74
CA SER A 10 18.97 15.25 -14.18
C SER A 10 18.44 15.56 -12.77
N SER A 11 18.77 16.72 -12.18
CA SER A 11 18.38 17.04 -10.79
C SER A 11 17.28 18.12 -10.68
N ALA A 12 16.86 18.73 -11.79
CA ALA A 12 15.87 19.82 -11.78
C ALA A 12 14.41 19.35 -11.95
N ALA A 13 14.17 18.11 -12.40
CA ALA A 13 12.81 17.63 -12.73
C ALA A 13 12.01 17.10 -11.52
N ALA A 14 12.63 16.91 -10.35
CA ALA A 14 11.96 16.37 -9.16
C ALA A 14 11.25 17.42 -8.29
N ALA A 15 11.44 18.72 -8.57
CA ALA A 15 10.92 19.80 -7.74
C ALA A 15 9.56 20.37 -8.19
N ASP A 16 9.01 19.91 -9.32
CA ASP A 16 7.86 20.57 -9.98
C ASP A 16 6.67 19.62 -10.23
N ALA A 17 6.60 18.50 -9.50
CA ALA A 17 5.46 17.62 -9.58
C ALA A 17 4.20 18.39 -9.17
N PRO A 18 3.17 18.50 -10.02
CA PRO A 18 1.98 19.28 -9.72
C PRO A 18 1.34 18.74 -8.44
N SER A 19 0.99 19.68 -7.54
CA SER A 19 0.29 19.35 -6.31
C SER A 19 -1.05 18.66 -6.64
N ASP A 20 -1.54 17.80 -5.74
CA ASP A 20 -2.80 17.10 -5.99
C ASP A 20 -3.96 18.07 -6.25
N ARG A 21 -3.92 19.23 -5.59
CA ARG A 21 -4.89 20.31 -5.80
C ARG A 21 -4.81 20.86 -7.23
N ALA A 22 -3.60 21.10 -7.75
CA ALA A 22 -3.42 21.55 -9.13
C ALA A 22 -3.93 20.51 -10.15
N LEU A 23 -3.67 19.22 -9.90
CA LEU A 23 -4.19 18.13 -10.74
C LEU A 23 -5.72 18.03 -10.67
N ALA A 24 -6.32 18.18 -9.49
CA ALA A 24 -7.77 18.17 -9.34
C ALA A 24 -8.42 19.36 -10.07
N SER A 25 -7.85 20.56 -9.95
CA SER A 25 -8.32 21.74 -10.68
C SER A 25 -8.16 21.60 -12.20
N ALA A 26 -7.03 21.05 -12.67
CA ALA A 26 -6.80 20.79 -14.09
C ALA A 26 -7.82 19.78 -14.65
N HIS A 27 -8.13 18.73 -13.89
CA HIS A 27 -9.17 17.77 -14.27
C HIS A 27 -10.55 18.43 -14.40
N LEU A 28 -10.94 19.27 -13.43
CA LEU A 28 -12.20 20.03 -13.49
C LEU A 28 -12.25 21.01 -14.69
N ALA A 29 -11.10 21.50 -15.13
CA ALA A 29 -10.96 22.30 -16.34
C ALA A 29 -10.98 21.48 -17.65
N GLY A 30 -11.13 20.16 -17.58
CA GLY A 30 -11.23 19.26 -18.74
C GLY A 30 -9.93 18.53 -19.11
N ASP A 31 -8.86 18.65 -18.32
CA ASP A 31 -7.61 17.94 -18.57
C ASP A 31 -7.71 16.46 -18.15
N ALA A 32 -7.84 15.57 -19.13
CA ALA A 32 -7.86 14.13 -18.91
C ALA A 32 -6.50 13.55 -18.46
N THR A 33 -5.37 14.25 -18.71
CA THR A 33 -4.05 13.81 -18.25
C THR A 33 -3.92 13.96 -16.73
N ALA A 34 -4.53 14.99 -16.16
CA ALA A 34 -4.47 15.27 -14.73
C ALA A 34 -5.14 14.17 -13.89
N LEU A 35 -6.27 13.63 -14.37
CA LEU A 35 -6.93 12.49 -13.72
C LEU A 35 -6.06 11.23 -13.78
N ARG A 36 -5.43 10.94 -14.92
CA ARG A 36 -4.54 9.78 -15.04
C ARG A 36 -3.35 9.85 -14.08
N GLU A 37 -2.78 11.05 -13.89
CA GLU A 37 -1.69 11.27 -12.94
C GLU A 37 -2.16 11.03 -11.50
N LEU A 38 -3.33 11.56 -11.12
CA LEU A 38 -3.94 11.29 -9.80
C LEU A 38 -4.19 9.78 -9.60
N MET A 39 -4.73 9.10 -10.61
CA MET A 39 -4.95 7.66 -10.57
C MET A 39 -3.63 6.91 -10.38
N SER A 40 -2.60 7.22 -11.17
CA SER A 40 -1.28 6.59 -11.04
C SER A 40 -0.66 6.81 -9.66
N ARG A 41 -0.83 8.01 -9.07
CA ARG A 41 -0.30 8.34 -7.75
C ARG A 41 -1.00 7.60 -6.61
N TYR A 42 -2.30 7.36 -6.73
CA TYR A 42 -3.13 6.88 -5.63
C TYR A 42 -3.68 5.46 -5.80
N ASP A 43 -3.55 4.82 -6.97
CA ASP A 43 -4.10 3.48 -7.23
C ASP A 43 -3.64 2.44 -6.19
N ALA A 44 -2.34 2.42 -5.88
CA ALA A 44 -1.81 1.50 -4.88
C ALA A 44 -2.42 1.72 -3.48
N LEU A 45 -2.66 2.97 -3.10
CA LEU A 45 -3.27 3.33 -1.82
C LEU A 45 -4.76 2.98 -1.79
N VAL A 46 -5.49 3.24 -2.88
CA VAL A 46 -6.91 2.90 -3.02
C VAL A 46 -7.10 1.39 -2.96
N ARG A 47 -6.32 0.63 -3.72
CA ARG A 47 -6.36 -0.84 -3.70
C ARG A 47 -6.01 -1.39 -2.33
N TYR A 48 -5.00 -0.81 -1.69
CA TYR A 48 -4.65 -1.18 -0.32
C TYR A 48 -5.79 -0.93 0.66
N ALA A 49 -6.44 0.24 0.59
CA ALA A 49 -7.59 0.57 1.43
C ALA A 49 -8.77 -0.37 1.20
N ILE A 50 -9.06 -0.71 -0.07
CA ILE A 50 -10.10 -1.68 -0.42
C ILE A 50 -9.80 -3.02 0.26
N HIS A 51 -8.59 -3.58 0.05
CA HIS A 51 -8.20 -4.85 0.65
C HIS A 51 -8.24 -4.82 2.18
N ARG A 52 -7.83 -3.72 2.82
CA ARG A 52 -7.87 -3.60 4.29
C ARG A 52 -9.29 -3.49 4.83
N CYS A 53 -10.21 -2.85 4.10
CA CYS A 53 -11.61 -2.73 4.50
C CYS A 53 -12.44 -3.98 4.16
N SER A 54 -11.97 -4.85 3.27
CA SER A 54 -12.65 -6.08 2.87
C SER A 54 -11.89 -7.32 3.36
N ALA A 55 -12.14 -7.76 4.59
CA ALA A 55 -11.54 -8.97 5.16
C ALA A 55 -12.15 -10.29 4.63
N THR A 56 -13.16 -10.21 3.75
CA THR A 56 -13.91 -11.37 3.23
C THR A 56 -13.28 -11.97 1.98
N ALA A 57 -13.72 -13.19 1.60
CA ALA A 57 -13.25 -13.86 0.38
C ALA A 57 -13.48 -13.03 -0.89
N ALA A 58 -14.55 -12.23 -0.95
CA ALA A 58 -14.82 -11.31 -2.06
C ALA A 58 -13.74 -10.21 -2.18
N GLY A 59 -13.18 -9.75 -1.05
CA GLY A 59 -12.08 -8.78 -1.03
C GLY A 59 -10.75 -9.29 -1.57
N ARG A 60 -10.63 -10.61 -1.78
CA ARG A 60 -9.46 -11.27 -2.36
C ARG A 60 -9.62 -11.57 -3.86
N ASP A 61 -10.81 -11.39 -4.43
CA ASP A 61 -11.05 -11.55 -5.86
C ASP A 61 -10.58 -10.30 -6.62
N PRO A 62 -9.60 -10.42 -7.54
CA PRO A 62 -9.10 -9.30 -8.33
C PRO A 62 -10.22 -8.57 -9.10
N GLN A 63 -11.21 -9.30 -9.63
CA GLN A 63 -12.29 -8.70 -10.42
C GLN A 63 -13.20 -7.83 -9.54
N TRP A 64 -13.48 -8.30 -8.33
CA TRP A 64 -14.23 -7.53 -7.35
C TRP A 64 -13.46 -6.27 -6.94
N THR A 65 -12.16 -6.40 -6.66
CA THR A 65 -11.31 -5.25 -6.31
C THR A 65 -11.28 -4.21 -7.43
N ASP A 66 -11.16 -4.63 -8.69
CA ASP A 66 -11.18 -3.72 -9.85
C ASP A 66 -12.53 -3.02 -10.02
N ALA A 67 -13.65 -3.73 -9.79
CA ALA A 67 -14.98 -3.13 -9.84
C ALA A 67 -15.20 -2.11 -8.72
N VAL A 68 -14.72 -2.40 -7.51
CA VAL A 68 -14.78 -1.45 -6.38
C VAL A 68 -13.88 -0.25 -6.67
N ALA A 69 -12.63 -0.45 -7.10
CA ALA A 69 -11.71 0.62 -7.44
C ALA A 69 -12.30 1.55 -8.52
N SER A 70 -12.92 0.99 -9.56
CA SER A 70 -13.64 1.77 -10.57
C SER A 70 -14.75 2.63 -9.94
N SER A 71 -15.51 2.07 -9.00
CA SER A 71 -16.59 2.79 -8.28
C SER A 71 -16.04 3.88 -7.35
N VAL A 72 -14.84 3.70 -6.79
CA VAL A 72 -14.14 4.74 -6.01
C VAL A 72 -13.79 5.91 -6.90
N TRP A 73 -13.17 5.65 -8.06
CA TRP A 73 -12.78 6.69 -9.00
C TRP A 73 -13.97 7.47 -9.56
N THR A 74 -15.04 6.78 -9.94
CA THR A 74 -16.29 7.44 -10.37
C THR A 74 -16.86 8.34 -9.28
N GLY A 75 -16.98 7.82 -8.05
CA GLY A 75 -17.48 8.61 -6.92
C GLY A 75 -16.59 9.80 -6.56
N PHE A 76 -15.27 9.66 -6.71
CA PHE A 76 -14.32 10.74 -6.51
C PHE A 76 -14.50 11.86 -7.56
N ILE A 77 -14.61 11.51 -8.85
CA ILE A 77 -14.83 12.47 -9.93
C ILE A 77 -16.16 13.21 -9.74
N GLU A 78 -17.26 12.49 -9.50
CA GLU A 78 -18.58 13.07 -9.24
C GLU A 78 -18.56 14.00 -8.03
N SER A 79 -17.81 13.62 -6.99
CA SER A 79 -17.69 14.43 -5.81
C SER A 79 -16.86 15.69 -6.05
N LEU A 80 -15.74 15.60 -6.77
CA LEU A 80 -14.92 16.77 -7.10
C LEU A 80 -15.71 17.80 -7.91
N ALA A 81 -16.54 17.34 -8.85
CA ALA A 81 -17.41 18.22 -9.61
C ALA A 81 -18.40 18.98 -8.72
N ARG A 82 -18.97 18.29 -7.72
CA ARG A 82 -19.91 18.88 -6.75
C ARG A 82 -19.25 19.81 -5.72
N SER A 83 -18.00 19.55 -5.35
CA SER A 83 -17.26 20.35 -4.38
C SER A 83 -16.27 21.32 -5.03
N SER A 84 -16.53 21.74 -6.26
CA SER A 84 -15.67 22.67 -7.01
C SER A 84 -15.50 24.02 -6.31
N ASP A 85 -16.53 24.48 -5.58
CA ASP A 85 -16.51 25.74 -4.82
C ASP A 85 -15.79 25.63 -3.46
N ASN A 86 -15.67 24.43 -2.90
CA ASN A 86 -15.02 24.18 -1.62
C ASN A 86 -14.24 22.86 -1.64
N PRO A 87 -13.01 22.87 -2.16
CA PRO A 87 -12.22 21.65 -2.29
C PRO A 87 -11.79 21.14 -0.90
N PRO A 88 -11.70 19.80 -0.72
CA PRO A 88 -11.27 19.23 0.55
C PRO A 88 -9.82 19.63 0.88
N ASP A 89 -9.54 19.80 2.18
CA ASP A 89 -8.20 20.17 2.68
C ASP A 89 -7.14 19.12 2.34
N SER A 90 -7.53 17.84 2.33
CA SER A 90 -6.69 16.72 1.91
C SER A 90 -7.44 15.84 0.91
N LEU A 91 -7.06 15.93 -0.37
CA LEU A 91 -7.57 15.06 -1.43
C LEU A 91 -7.32 13.57 -1.13
N ARG A 92 -6.18 13.26 -0.50
CA ARG A 92 -5.81 11.91 -0.10
C ARG A 92 -6.75 11.34 0.95
N ALA A 93 -7.02 12.09 2.03
CA ALA A 93 -7.95 11.66 3.07
C ALA A 93 -9.38 11.51 2.51
N TYR A 94 -9.76 12.44 1.63
CA TYR A 94 -11.06 12.40 0.96
C TYR A 94 -11.24 11.17 0.07
N LEU A 95 -10.25 10.87 -0.77
CA LEU A 95 -10.23 9.68 -1.63
C LEU A 95 -10.31 8.38 -0.82
N LEU A 96 -9.60 8.31 0.31
CA LEU A 96 -9.66 7.15 1.20
C LEU A 96 -11.01 6.97 1.88
N GLN A 97 -11.68 8.06 2.24
CA GLN A 97 -13.04 7.98 2.78
C GLN A 97 -14.02 7.42 1.74
N ILE A 98 -13.90 7.84 0.48
CA ILE A 98 -14.68 7.25 -0.62
C ILE A 98 -14.32 5.77 -0.80
N ALA A 99 -13.02 5.44 -0.80
CA ALA A 99 -12.55 4.06 -0.94
C ALA A 99 -13.11 3.13 0.13
N ARG A 100 -13.05 3.56 1.40
CA ARG A 100 -13.64 2.86 2.55
C ARG A 100 -15.15 2.65 2.37
N ASN A 101 -15.88 3.72 2.06
CA ASN A 101 -17.34 3.66 1.91
C ASN A 101 -17.75 2.68 0.80
N GLN A 102 -17.07 2.72 -0.34
CA GLN A 102 -17.36 1.82 -1.46
C GLN A 102 -16.97 0.38 -1.15
N ALA A 103 -15.83 0.14 -0.51
CA ALA A 103 -15.40 -1.20 -0.10
C ALA A 103 -16.39 -1.84 0.88
N ILE A 104 -16.82 -1.10 1.91
CA ILE A 104 -17.81 -1.58 2.89
C ILE A 104 -19.16 -1.84 2.21
N SER A 105 -19.62 -0.91 1.36
CA SER A 105 -20.88 -1.05 0.64
C SER A 105 -20.87 -2.30 -0.25
N ALA A 106 -19.79 -2.51 -1.00
CA ALA A 106 -19.62 -3.65 -1.88
C ALA A 106 -19.46 -4.97 -1.11
N ALA A 107 -18.79 -4.97 0.03
CA ALA A 107 -18.65 -6.14 0.90
C ALA A 107 -20.02 -6.56 1.46
N ARG A 108 -20.77 -5.61 2.04
CA ARG A 108 -22.14 -5.83 2.54
C ARG A 108 -23.10 -6.29 1.44
N ALA A 109 -22.96 -5.78 0.21
CA ALA A 109 -23.76 -6.24 -0.93
C ALA A 109 -23.42 -7.68 -1.32
N SER A 110 -22.14 -8.05 -1.29
CA SER A 110 -21.67 -9.38 -1.66
C SER A 110 -22.06 -10.43 -0.62
N GLU A 111 -22.03 -10.09 0.66
CA GLU A 111 -22.54 -10.94 1.73
C GLU A 111 -24.05 -11.10 1.69
N ARG A 112 -24.82 -10.04 1.39
CA ARG A 112 -26.27 -10.18 1.22
C ARG A 112 -26.60 -11.14 0.08
N ARG A 113 -25.88 -11.05 -1.03
CA ARG A 113 -26.01 -12.02 -2.15
C ARG A 113 -25.61 -13.43 -1.70
N GLY A 114 -24.48 -13.58 -1.01
CA GLY A 114 -24.01 -14.84 -0.44
C GLY A 114 -25.00 -15.47 0.54
N ARG A 115 -25.59 -14.69 1.44
CA ARG A 115 -26.61 -15.10 2.40
C ARG A 115 -27.95 -15.48 1.76
N LEU A 116 -28.28 -14.89 0.62
CA LEU A 116 -29.43 -15.30 -0.20
C LEU A 116 -29.19 -16.65 -0.89
N THR A 117 -27.93 -17.03 -1.13
CA THR A 117 -27.53 -18.31 -1.75
C THR A 117 -27.13 -19.40 -0.73
N GLU A 118 -26.66 -19.05 0.47
CA GLU A 118 -26.25 -19.96 1.54
C GLU A 118 -26.63 -19.36 2.91
N ASN A 119 -27.40 -20.10 3.72
CA ASN A 119 -27.76 -19.72 5.10
C ASN A 119 -26.56 -19.82 6.06
N CYS A 120 -25.52 -19.00 5.87
CA CYS A 120 -24.38 -18.93 6.77
C CYS A 120 -24.16 -17.48 7.23
N GLY A 121 -24.44 -17.24 8.52
CA GLY A 121 -24.21 -15.96 9.18
C GLY A 121 -22.72 -15.71 9.38
N LEU A 122 -22.16 -14.79 8.60
CA LEU A 122 -20.89 -14.15 8.88
C LEU A 122 -21.17 -12.65 9.06
N SER A 123 -20.74 -12.12 10.19
CA SER A 123 -20.89 -10.71 10.59
C SER A 123 -19.70 -9.93 10.06
N VAL A 124 -19.93 -8.82 9.36
CA VAL A 124 -18.90 -7.78 9.16
C VAL A 124 -18.74 -7.10 10.50
N ASP A 125 -17.60 -7.31 11.15
CA ASP A 125 -17.23 -6.48 12.29
C ASP A 125 -17.21 -5.01 11.85
N ASP A 126 -17.95 -4.17 12.59
CA ASP A 126 -18.14 -2.73 12.32
C ASP A 126 -16.87 -1.90 12.61
N GLU A 127 -15.78 -2.56 13.01
CA GLU A 127 -14.50 -1.94 13.34
C GLU A 127 -13.65 -1.71 12.07
N SER A 128 -14.18 -0.91 11.16
CA SER A 128 -13.42 -0.52 9.98
C SER A 128 -12.34 0.51 10.35
N PRO A 129 -11.08 0.32 9.93
CA PRO A 129 -9.93 1.11 10.39
C PRO A 129 -9.94 2.55 9.88
N ASP A 130 -9.64 3.50 10.77
CA ASP A 130 -9.55 4.95 10.50
C ASP A 130 -8.71 5.25 9.23
N PRO A 131 -9.20 6.09 8.28
CA PRO A 131 -8.41 6.53 7.14
C PRO A 131 -6.99 6.99 7.46
N ALA A 132 -6.78 7.68 8.58
CA ALA A 132 -5.43 8.10 8.99
C ALA A 132 -4.53 6.91 9.35
N ALA A 133 -5.10 5.87 9.98
CA ALA A 133 -4.39 4.63 10.28
C ALA A 133 -4.03 3.87 8.98
N ILE A 134 -4.94 3.81 8.00
CA ILE A 134 -4.68 3.19 6.69
C ILE A 134 -3.54 3.91 5.96
N VAL A 135 -3.50 5.25 6.00
CA VAL A 135 -2.41 6.06 5.43
C VAL A 135 -1.08 5.70 6.07
N SER A 136 -1.02 5.74 7.41
CA SER A 136 0.19 5.48 8.17
C SER A 136 0.72 4.06 7.89
N GLU A 137 -0.17 3.07 7.88
CA GLU A 137 0.20 1.68 7.60
C GLU A 137 0.70 1.51 6.15
N PHE A 138 0.05 2.15 5.17
CA PHE A 138 0.52 2.14 3.79
C PHE A 138 1.89 2.79 3.64
N GLU A 139 2.12 3.92 4.31
CA GLU A 139 3.41 4.61 4.31
C GLU A 139 4.52 3.75 4.91
N GLN A 140 4.22 3.03 6.01
CA GLN A 140 5.14 2.05 6.58
C GLN A 140 5.44 0.92 5.59
N ILE A 141 4.43 0.36 4.92
CA ILE A 141 4.63 -0.70 3.92
C ILE A 141 5.50 -0.21 2.75
N VAL A 142 5.24 1.01 2.26
CA VAL A 142 6.03 1.63 1.19
C VAL A 142 7.47 1.86 1.66
N ALA A 143 7.66 2.37 2.88
CA ALA A 143 8.98 2.58 3.46
C ALA A 143 9.76 1.27 3.63
N ILE A 144 9.11 0.21 4.12
CA ILE A 144 9.70 -1.13 4.24
C ILE A 144 10.12 -1.65 2.87
N ARG A 145 9.27 -1.56 1.84
CA ARG A 145 9.59 -1.98 0.47
C ARG A 145 10.79 -1.21 -0.09
N GLN A 146 10.86 0.09 0.13
CA GLN A 146 12.02 0.90 -0.25
C GLN A 146 13.28 0.45 0.49
N CYS A 147 13.19 0.16 1.79
CA CYS A 147 14.32 -0.34 2.57
C CYS A 147 14.80 -1.72 2.13
N ILE A 148 13.89 -2.62 1.77
CA ILE A 148 14.24 -3.92 1.17
C ILE A 148 14.97 -3.72 -0.17
N GLY A 149 14.54 -2.74 -0.98
CA GLY A 149 15.21 -2.40 -2.24
C GLY A 149 16.66 -1.91 -2.10
N VAL A 150 17.06 -1.45 -0.91
CA VAL A 150 18.45 -1.03 -0.61
C VAL A 150 19.34 -2.23 -0.22
N LEU A 151 18.74 -3.37 0.16
CA LEU A 151 19.49 -4.57 0.52
C LEU A 151 20.24 -5.15 -0.69
N SER A 152 21.27 -5.95 -0.43
CA SER A 152 21.96 -6.69 -1.48
C SER A 152 21.00 -7.66 -2.18
N PRO A 153 21.20 -8.01 -3.47
CA PRO A 153 20.33 -8.96 -4.17
C PRO A 153 20.21 -10.32 -3.46
N ASP A 154 21.28 -10.74 -2.78
CA ASP A 154 21.27 -11.97 -1.99
C ASP A 154 20.41 -11.86 -0.73
N ASP A 155 20.39 -10.70 -0.08
CA ASP A 155 19.57 -10.46 1.10
C ASP A 155 18.10 -10.25 0.72
N GLN A 156 17.83 -9.65 -0.44
CA GLN A 156 16.47 -9.56 -1.00
C GLN A 156 15.88 -10.95 -1.24
N ARG A 157 16.66 -11.90 -1.79
CA ARG A 157 16.24 -13.31 -1.94
C ARG A 157 15.86 -13.97 -0.62
N ILE A 158 16.48 -13.56 0.49
CA ILE A 158 16.12 -14.06 1.82
C ILE A 158 14.77 -13.49 2.25
N CYS A 159 14.49 -12.20 1.98
CA CYS A 159 13.19 -11.59 2.22
C CYS A 159 12.06 -12.27 1.42
N ASP A 160 12.33 -12.84 0.24
CA ASP A 160 11.34 -13.60 -0.54
C ASP A 160 10.85 -14.88 0.17
N ARG A 161 11.58 -15.35 1.20
CA ARG A 161 11.21 -16.49 2.04
C ARG A 161 10.70 -16.07 3.42
N LEU A 162 10.24 -14.82 3.55
CA LEU A 162 9.76 -14.27 4.83
C LEU A 162 8.68 -15.14 5.49
N GLU A 163 7.77 -15.74 4.71
CA GLU A 163 6.72 -16.63 5.22
C GLU A 163 7.30 -17.81 6.03
N LEU A 164 8.31 -18.49 5.48
CA LEU A 164 8.96 -19.64 6.12
C LEU A 164 9.71 -19.19 7.39
N ILE A 165 10.36 -18.03 7.31
CA ILE A 165 11.16 -17.47 8.41
C ILE A 165 10.25 -17.03 9.58
N VAL A 166 9.13 -16.39 9.28
CA VAL A 166 8.15 -15.96 10.28
C VAL A 166 7.54 -17.16 10.99
N ASP A 167 7.20 -18.22 10.24
CA ASP A 167 6.73 -19.51 10.77
C ASP A 167 7.81 -20.32 11.51
N ARG A 168 9.02 -19.77 11.68
CA ARG A 168 10.17 -20.42 12.32
C ARG A 168 10.64 -21.70 11.62
N ARG A 169 10.31 -21.88 10.34
CA ARG A 169 10.74 -22.99 9.47
C ARG A 169 12.10 -22.71 8.85
N TRP A 170 13.10 -22.52 9.72
CA TRP A 170 14.47 -22.14 9.33
C TRP A 170 15.16 -23.16 8.43
N THR A 171 14.91 -24.45 8.67
CA THR A 171 15.45 -25.55 7.87
C THR A 171 14.94 -25.54 6.43
N GLU A 172 13.62 -25.38 6.25
CA GLU A 172 12.98 -25.29 4.94
C GLU A 172 13.42 -24.03 4.18
N ALA A 173 13.47 -22.88 4.87
CA ALA A 173 13.96 -21.64 4.29
C ALA A 173 15.42 -21.77 3.83
N ALA A 174 16.28 -22.36 4.66
CA ALA A 174 17.70 -22.55 4.35
C ALA A 174 17.90 -23.50 3.17
N ALA A 175 17.15 -24.60 3.13
CA ALA A 175 17.15 -25.54 2.01
C ALA A 175 16.69 -24.88 0.70
N ALA A 176 15.60 -24.10 0.74
CA ALA A 176 15.08 -23.37 -0.41
C ALA A 176 16.06 -22.30 -0.94
N LEU A 177 16.93 -21.77 -0.07
CA LEU A 177 17.94 -20.77 -0.40
C LEU A 177 19.33 -21.37 -0.68
N GLY A 178 19.48 -22.70 -0.57
CA GLY A 178 20.74 -23.40 -0.82
C GLY A 178 21.86 -23.04 0.17
N MET A 179 21.53 -22.73 1.43
CA MET A 179 22.50 -22.35 2.46
C MET A 179 22.31 -23.11 3.77
N ALA A 180 23.29 -23.03 4.67
CA ALA A 180 23.17 -23.63 6.01
C ALA A 180 22.20 -22.81 6.88
N GLU A 181 21.45 -23.50 7.75
CA GLU A 181 20.50 -22.87 8.68
C GLU A 181 21.18 -21.82 9.58
N SER A 182 22.36 -22.15 10.10
CA SER A 182 23.15 -21.24 10.93
C SER A 182 23.51 -19.96 10.19
N THR A 183 23.91 -20.06 8.91
CA THR A 183 24.19 -18.92 8.04
C THR A 183 22.94 -18.08 7.79
N LEU A 184 21.79 -18.72 7.53
CA LEU A 184 20.52 -18.04 7.31
C LEU A 184 20.10 -17.23 8.54
N ARG A 185 20.16 -17.83 9.74
CA ARG A 185 19.81 -17.13 11.00
C ARG A 185 20.71 -15.91 11.23
N SER A 186 22.02 -16.06 11.04
CA SER A 186 22.96 -14.94 11.19
C SER A 186 22.77 -13.85 10.13
N ARG A 187 22.55 -14.21 8.86
CA ARG A 187 22.23 -13.23 7.80
C ARG A 187 20.92 -12.52 8.08
N TRP A 188 19.88 -13.24 8.49
CA TRP A 188 18.58 -12.66 8.83
C TRP A 188 18.69 -11.62 9.94
N GLY A 189 19.48 -11.88 10.99
CA GLY A 189 19.74 -10.89 12.03
C GLY A 189 20.29 -9.57 11.49
N ARG A 190 21.27 -9.63 10.57
CA ARG A 190 21.87 -8.45 9.92
C ARG A 190 20.91 -7.73 8.98
N ILE A 191 20.09 -8.49 8.25
CA ILE A 191 19.02 -7.93 7.42
C ILE A 191 18.05 -7.13 8.28
N LEU A 192 17.60 -7.69 9.40
CA LEU A 192 16.69 -7.00 10.31
C LEU A 192 17.31 -5.74 10.91
N GLU A 193 18.60 -5.77 11.27
CA GLU A 193 19.32 -4.59 11.76
C GLU A 193 19.39 -3.48 10.70
N THR A 194 19.69 -3.86 9.44
CA THR A 194 19.75 -2.93 8.30
C THR A 194 18.38 -2.34 8.00
N LEU A 195 17.33 -3.17 7.98
CA LEU A 195 15.96 -2.71 7.77
C LEU A 195 15.50 -1.78 8.88
N ARG A 196 15.83 -2.07 10.15
CA ARG A 196 15.53 -1.18 11.28
C ARG A 196 16.25 0.16 11.16
N ALA A 197 17.53 0.16 10.81
CA ALA A 197 18.28 1.40 10.61
C ALA A 197 17.70 2.25 9.47
N CYS A 198 17.29 1.62 8.37
CA CYS A 198 16.62 2.30 7.26
C CYS A 198 15.22 2.82 7.63
N MET A 199 14.44 2.06 8.39
CA MET A 199 13.10 2.48 8.82
C MET A 199 13.16 3.65 9.81
N ARG A 200 14.11 3.63 10.76
CA ARG A 200 14.31 4.77 11.68
C ARG A 200 14.62 6.06 10.95
N SER A 201 15.37 6.01 9.85
CA SER A 201 15.69 7.22 9.07
C SER A 201 14.52 7.72 8.23
N LYS A 202 13.57 6.86 7.86
CA LYS A 202 12.43 7.23 7.00
C LYS A 202 11.16 7.61 7.75
N THR A 203 10.84 6.90 8.83
CA THR A 203 9.55 7.04 9.54
C THR A 203 9.72 7.49 10.99
N GLY A 204 10.94 7.53 11.54
CA GLY A 204 11.18 7.82 12.96
C GLY A 204 10.80 6.68 13.92
N ASP A 205 10.03 5.69 13.45
CA ASP A 205 9.60 4.51 14.20
C ASP A 205 10.60 3.34 14.13
N ASP A 206 10.64 2.54 15.19
CA ASP A 206 11.41 1.31 15.26
C ASP A 206 10.65 0.15 14.61
N PHE A 207 11.19 -0.39 13.50
CA PHE A 207 10.61 -1.54 12.81
C PHE A 207 10.71 -2.82 13.65
N ALA A 208 9.56 -3.33 14.10
CA ALA A 208 9.44 -4.61 14.79
C ALA A 208 8.71 -5.63 13.90
N PRO A 209 9.43 -6.48 13.14
CA PRO A 209 8.79 -7.53 12.37
C PRO A 209 8.22 -8.57 13.33
N GLY A 210 6.88 -8.64 13.41
CA GLY A 210 6.13 -9.72 14.04
C GLY A 210 6.58 -10.08 15.46
N ARG A 211 6.14 -9.30 16.46
CA ARG A 211 5.84 -9.88 17.77
C ARG A 211 4.62 -10.78 17.58
N ALA A 212 4.85 -12.04 17.23
CA ALA A 212 3.83 -13.07 17.40
C ALA A 212 3.46 -13.07 18.88
N ALA A 213 2.18 -12.85 19.18
CA ALA A 213 1.61 -13.11 20.49
C ALA A 213 1.93 -14.56 20.88
N GLY A 214 2.66 -14.75 21.97
CA GLY A 214 3.03 -16.09 22.45
C GLY A 214 4.35 -16.13 23.20
N ASP A 215 4.51 -15.28 24.22
CA ASP A 215 5.33 -15.67 25.37
C ASP A 215 4.34 -16.20 26.43
N SER A 216 4.13 -17.51 26.43
CA SER A 216 3.68 -18.34 27.56
C SER A 216 3.90 -19.81 27.21
#